data_AF-A0A0D6L424-F1
#
_entry.id   AF-A0A0D6L424-F1
#
_cell.length_a   1.000
_cell.length_b   1.000
_cell.length_c   1.000
_cell.angle_alpha   90.00
_cell.angle_beta   90.00
_cell.angle_gamma   90.00
#
_symmetry.space_group_name_H-M   'P 1'
#
loop_
_entity.id
_entity.type
_entity.pdbx_description
1 polymer ?
#
loop_
_entity_poly.entity_id
_entity_poly.type
_entity_poly.pdbx_seq_one_letter_code
_entity_poly.pdbx_strand_id
1 'polypeptide(L)' 'MDDRIDECQRRRAESRPRASAVAERLWSPKERTKKAEDAWPRMHELRCRMVSRGFRFQPVNNPDFCPYEFDS' A
#
# COMPACT_ATOMS: atom_id res chain seq x y z
N MET A 1 23.93 -7.79 -10.09
CA MET A 1 23.59 -7.55 -8.65
C MET A 1 22.26 -6.80 -8.55
N ASP A 2 21.91 -5.98 -9.54
CA ASP A 2 20.61 -5.30 -9.70
C ASP A 2 19.38 -6.21 -9.82
N ASP A 3 19.43 -7.32 -10.58
CA ASP A 3 18.22 -8.14 -10.82
C ASP A 3 17.57 -8.68 -9.54
N ARG A 4 18.40 -9.03 -8.54
CA ARG A 4 17.92 -9.50 -7.23
C ARG A 4 17.29 -8.38 -6.41
N ILE A 5 17.78 -7.15 -6.55
CA ILE A 5 17.22 -5.97 -5.89
C ILE A 5 15.85 -5.65 -6.50
N ASP A 6 15.73 -5.71 -7.82
CA ASP A 6 14.46 -5.48 -8.52
C ASP A 6 13.40 -6.53 -8.19
N GLU A 7 13.78 -7.81 -8.14
CA GLU A 7 12.89 -8.88 -7.69
C GLU A 7 12.43 -8.65 -6.24
N CYS A 8 13.35 -8.28 -5.34
CA CYS A 8 13.01 -7.95 -3.95
C CYS A 8 12.04 -6.76 -3.87
N GLN A 9 12.23 -5.72 -4.69
CA GLN A 9 11.34 -4.57 -4.71
C GLN A 9 9.95 -4.93 -5.24
N ARG A 10 9.86 -5.79 -6.26
CA ARG A 10 8.59 -6.29 -6.80
C ARG A 10 7.82 -7.13 -5.76
N ARG A 11 8.49 -8.08 -5.10
CA ARG A 11 7.87 -8.91 -4.05
C ARG A 11 7.37 -8.07 -2.87
N ARG A 12 8.13 -7.05 -2.48
CA ARG A 12 7.71 -6.09 -1.44
C ARG A 12 6.51 -5.24 -1.89
N ALA A 13 6.45 -4.83 -3.16
CA ALA A 13 5.33 -4.07 -3.69
C ALA A 13 4.01 -4.85 -3.63
N GLU A 14 4.08 -6.15 -3.93
CA GLU A 14 2.93 -7.06 -3.83
C GLU A 14 2.39 -7.19 -2.40
N SER A 15 3.29 -7.29 -1.42
CA SER A 15 2.89 -7.53 -0.03
C SER A 15 2.42 -6.27 0.70
N ARG A 16 2.89 -5.08 0.30
CA ARG A 16 2.68 -3.82 1.03
C ARG A 16 1.21 -3.42 1.29
N PRO A 17 0.29 -3.40 0.30
CA PRO A 17 -1.12 -3.09 0.60
C PRO A 17 -1.76 -4.13 1.52
N ARG A 18 -1.44 -5.42 1.31
CA ARG A 18 -2.02 -6.54 2.08
C ARG A 18 -1.53 -6.53 3.54
N ALA A 19 -0.23 -6.34 3.73
CA ALA A 19 0.39 -6.26 5.05
C ALA A 19 -0.10 -5.03 5.83
N SER A 20 -0.36 -3.92 5.14
CA SER A 20 -0.86 -2.70 5.78
C SER A 20 -2.28 -2.88 6.34
N ALA A 21 -3.14 -3.64 5.68
CA ALA A 21 -4.48 -3.96 6.21
C ALA A 21 -4.39 -4.75 7.53
N VAL A 22 -3.46 -5.72 7.63
CA VAL A 22 -3.20 -6.46 8.87
C VAL A 22 -2.65 -5.53 9.95
N ALA A 23 -1.71 -4.64 9.59
CA ALA A 23 -1.17 -3.67 10.52
C ALA A 23 -2.24 -2.71 11.07
N GLU A 24 -3.15 -2.23 10.22
CA GLU A 24 -4.26 -1.37 10.65
C GLU A 24 -5.16 -2.08 11.68
N ARG A 25 -5.43 -3.37 11.47
CA ARG A 25 -6.23 -4.19 12.38
C ARG A 25 -5.56 -4.43 13.74
N LEU A 26 -4.24 -4.55 13.78
CA LEU A 26 -3.48 -4.77 15.00
C LEU A 26 -3.31 -3.48 15.83
N TRP A 27 -3.23 -2.32 15.15
CA TRP A 27 -2.96 -1.05 15.81
C TRP A 27 -4.22 -0.25 16.14
N SER A 28 -5.20 -0.24 15.24
CA SER A 28 -6.38 0.64 15.35
C SER A 28 -7.49 0.02 16.20
N PRO A 29 -8.36 0.84 16.81
CA PRO A 29 -9.55 0.35 17.52
C PRO A 29 -10.38 -0.59 16.64
N LYS A 30 -10.90 -1.66 17.25
CA LYS A 30 -11.66 -2.71 16.56
C LYS A 30 -12.83 -2.14 15.77
N GLU A 31 -13.48 -1.11 16.28
CA GLU A 31 -14.66 -0.42 15.73
C GLU A 31 -14.36 0.23 14.38
N ARG A 32 -13.14 0.77 14.19
CA ARG A 32 -12.75 1.51 12.99
C ARG A 32 -12.26 0.61 11.86
N THR A 33 -12.09 -0.68 12.12
CA THR A 33 -11.53 -1.68 11.19
C THR A 33 -12.52 -2.81 10.89
N LYS A 34 -13.83 -2.59 11.11
CA LYS A 34 -14.89 -3.59 10.86
C LYS A 34 -15.35 -3.61 9.40
N LYS A 35 -15.25 -2.48 8.70
CA LYS A 35 -15.75 -2.27 7.34
C LYS A 35 -14.58 -1.94 6.42
N ALA A 36 -14.52 -2.61 5.27
CA ALA A 36 -13.48 -2.35 4.28
C ALA A 36 -13.73 -1.00 3.59
N GLU A 37 -14.99 -0.65 3.38
CA GLU A 37 -15.50 0.57 2.74
C GLU A 37 -14.93 1.84 3.41
N ASP A 38 -14.88 1.82 4.74
CA ASP A 38 -14.37 2.94 5.53
C ASP A 38 -12.83 2.99 5.54
N ALA A 39 -12.15 1.89 5.21
CA ALA A 39 -10.69 1.77 5.21
C ALA A 39 -10.04 2.24 3.90
N TRP A 40 -10.74 2.11 2.76
CA TRP A 40 -10.22 2.51 1.44
C TRP A 40 -9.61 3.91 1.38
N PRO A 41 -10.28 5.00 1.80
CA PRO A 41 -9.69 6.33 1.69
C PRO A 41 -8.39 6.46 2.49
N ARG A 42 -8.29 5.78 3.64
CA ARG A 42 -7.06 5.78 4.46
C ARG A 42 -5.95 4.93 3.85
N MET A 43 -6.29 3.76 3.31
CA MET A 43 -5.33 2.91 2.62
C MET A 43 -4.79 3.56 1.35
N HIS A 44 -5.64 4.29 0.61
CA HIS A 44 -5.24 5.07 -0.55
C HIS A 44 -4.25 6.19 -0.16
N GLU A 45 -4.55 6.96 0.89
CA GLU A 45 -3.63 7.99 1.40
C GLU A 45 -2.28 7.38 1.83
N LEU A 46 -2.32 6.24 2.54
CA LEU A 46 -1.12 5.50 2.92
C LEU A 46 -0.31 5.09 1.68
N ARG A 47 -0.96 4.57 0.63
CA ARG A 47 -0.30 4.24 -0.63
C ARG A 47 0.43 5.46 -1.18
N CYS A 48 -0.28 6.57 -1.41
CA CYS A 48 0.32 7.75 -2.01
C CYS A 48 1.48 8.31 -1.17
N ARG A 49 1.37 8.24 0.17
CA ARG A 49 2.45 8.64 1.08
C ARG A 49 3.67 7.72 1.02
N MET A 50 3.47 6.42 0.81
CA MET A 50 4.57 5.47 0.68
C MET A 50 5.25 5.58 -0.68
N VAL A 51 4.46 5.79 -1.74
CA VAL A 51 4.98 6.01 -3.09
C VAL A 51 5.81 7.30 -3.16
N SER A 52 5.35 8.39 -2.54
CA SER A 52 6.11 9.64 -2.49
C SER A 52 7.44 9.53 -1.73
N ARG A 53 7.61 8.48 -0.91
CA ARG A 53 8.85 8.15 -0.20
C ARG A 53 9.75 7.18 -0.96
N GLY A 54 9.41 6.83 -2.21
CA GLY A 54 10.17 5.91 -3.05
C GLY A 54 9.89 4.42 -2.79
N PHE A 55 8.84 4.10 -2.03
CA PHE A 55 8.43 2.70 -1.85
C PHE A 55 7.42 2.29 -2.93
N ARG A 56 7.76 1.28 -3.74
CA ARG A 56 6.81 0.69 -4.70
C ARG A 56 5.60 0.09 -3.99
N PHE A 57 4.42 0.68 -4.07
CA PHE A 57 3.24 0.20 -3.34
C PHE A 57 2.14 -0.13 -4.35
N GLN A 58 1.65 -1.37 -4.37
CA GLN A 58 0.62 -1.77 -5.31
C GLN A 58 -0.70 -1.00 -5.06
N PRO A 59 -1.47 -0.69 -6.13
CA PRO A 59 -2.78 -0.06 -5.98
C PRO A 59 -3.68 -0.89 -5.07
N VAL A 60 -4.44 -0.21 -4.21
CA VAL A 60 -5.30 -0.89 -3.24
C VAL A 60 -6.60 -1.35 -3.91
N ASN A 61 -7.12 -0.52 -4.81
CA ASN A 61 -8.31 -0.79 -5.62
C ASN A 61 -8.03 -0.51 -7.10
N ASN A 62 -8.91 -0.99 -7.99
CA ASN A 62 -8.93 -0.56 -9.38
C ASN A 62 -10.22 0.25 -9.63
N PRO A 63 -10.15 1.50 -10.14
CA PRO A 63 -8.99 2.36 -10.42
C PRO A 63 -8.48 3.14 -9.19
N ASP A 64 -7.17 3.39 -9.11
CA ASP A 64 -6.49 4.12 -8.03
C ASP A 64 -5.42 5.05 -8.64
N PHE A 65 -5.33 6.30 -8.17
CA PHE A 65 -4.47 7.35 -8.74
C PHE A 65 -3.75 8.13 -7.64
N CYS A 66 -2.42 8.24 -7.72
CA CYS A 66 -1.63 9.11 -6.85
C CYS A 66 -0.94 10.22 -7.66
N PRO A 67 -0.77 11.43 -7.11
CA PRO A 67 -0.05 12.52 -7.80
C PRO A 67 1.43 12.19 -8.10
N TYR A 68 2.00 11.26 -7.33
CA TYR A 68 3.33 10.73 -7.51
C TYR A 68 3.16 9.23 -7.76
N GLU A 69 3.49 8.76 -8.96
CA GLU A 69 3.50 7.36 -9.32
C GLU A 69 4.94 6.96 -9.67
N PHE A 70 5.28 5.68 -9.48
CA PHE A 70 6.52 5.14 -10.03
C PHE A 70 6.29 4.88 -11.52
N ASP A 71 7.24 5.27 -12.38
CA ASP A 71 7.20 4.87 -13.78
C ASP A 71 7.13 3.33 -13.86
N SER A 72 6.11 2.86 -14.57
CA SER A 72 5.75 1.43 -14.68
C SER A 72 6.52 0.73 -15.77
#